data_AF-A0A5B8CCX8-F1
#
_entry.id   AF-A0A5B8CCX8-F1
#
_cell.length_a   1.000
_cell.length_b   1.000
_cell.length_c   1.000
_cell.angle_alpha   90.00
_cell.angle_beta   90.00
_cell.angle_gamma   90.00
#
_symmetry.space_group_name_H-M   'P 1'
#
loop_
_entity.id
_entity.type
_entity.pdbx_description
1 polymer ?
#
loop_
_entity_poly.entity_id
_entity_poly.type
_entity_poly.pdbx_seq_one_letter_code
_entity_poly.pdbx_strand_id
1 'polypeptide(L)'
;MTYARWPRTLDELRQMSRSYGEAAVAEARWGAVSVWFMDGPKPDELSNSREQAWDAADMVRQHQRYHLRWPRAGGKQWPAPALDGLDPVSRQAAERIAAETLADWERAGCPRLSAHSIKQVFQCLLTFPPFRAAA
;
A
#
# COMPACT_ATOMS: atom_id res chain seq x y z
N MET A 1 -7.69 -8.71 -31.25
CA MET A 1 -7.93 -8.39 -29.83
C MET A 1 -6.68 -8.78 -29.05
N THR A 2 -5.85 -7.81 -28.69
CA THR A 2 -4.68 -8.05 -27.84
C THR A 2 -5.20 -8.31 -26.43
N TYR A 3 -5.00 -9.52 -25.89
CA TYR A 3 -5.31 -9.77 -24.49
C TYR A 3 -4.55 -8.75 -23.64
N ALA A 4 -5.26 -7.96 -22.83
CA ALA A 4 -4.62 -7.01 -21.94
C ALA A 4 -3.65 -7.80 -21.04
N ARG A 5 -2.34 -7.53 -21.20
CA ARG A 5 -1.32 -8.06 -20.31
C ARG A 5 -1.58 -7.48 -18.92
N TRP A 6 -1.66 -8.33 -17.90
CA TRP A 6 -1.78 -7.91 -16.50
C TRP A 6 -0.40 -7.87 -15.85
N PRO A 7 -0.12 -6.90 -14.95
CA PRO A 7 1.13 -6.90 -14.20
C PRO A 7 1.17 -8.11 -13.27
N ARG A 8 2.33 -8.80 -13.25
CA ARG A 8 2.61 -9.97 -12.43
C ARG A 8 3.65 -9.68 -11.35
N THR A 9 4.44 -8.61 -11.50
CA THR A 9 5.43 -8.15 -10.53
C THR A 9 5.16 -6.70 -10.11
N LEU A 10 5.77 -6.26 -9.01
CA LEU A 10 5.68 -4.86 -8.58
C LEU A 10 6.32 -3.90 -9.60
N ASP A 11 7.38 -4.34 -10.31
CA ASP A 11 8.00 -3.52 -11.35
C ASP A 11 7.11 -3.37 -12.58
N GLU A 12 6.45 -4.46 -13.01
CA GLU A 12 5.44 -4.37 -14.07
C GLU A 12 4.27 -3.47 -13.63
N LEU A 13 3.82 -3.59 -12.37
CA LEU A 13 2.78 -2.72 -11.83
C LEU A 13 3.21 -1.25 -11.85
N ARG A 14 4.43 -0.95 -11.43
CA ARG A 14 5.00 0.42 -11.46
C ARG A 14 4.97 0.99 -12.87
N GLN A 15 5.52 0.24 -13.84
CA GLN A 15 5.62 0.68 -15.24
C GLN A 15 4.24 0.85 -15.88
N MET A 16 3.34 -0.11 -15.68
CA MET A 16 2.01 -0.11 -16.30
C MET A 16 1.07 0.94 -15.67
N SER A 17 1.30 1.31 -14.42
CA SER A 17 0.50 2.32 -13.68
C SER A 17 0.88 3.78 -13.99
N ARG A 18 1.89 4.02 -14.84
CA ARG A 18 2.28 5.37 -15.33
C ARG A 18 2.53 6.36 -14.18
N SER A 19 1.82 7.50 -14.16
CA SER A 19 1.93 8.53 -13.11
C SER A 19 1.52 8.03 -11.72
N TYR A 20 0.81 6.91 -11.62
CA TYR A 20 0.47 6.26 -10.36
C TYR A 20 1.46 5.15 -9.98
N GLY A 21 2.58 4.98 -10.67
CA GLY A 21 3.54 3.88 -10.47
C GLY A 21 3.92 3.64 -9.01
N GLU A 22 4.46 4.65 -8.34
CA GLU A 22 4.85 4.53 -6.92
C GLU A 22 3.65 4.35 -6.00
N ALA A 23 2.54 5.05 -6.26
CA ALA A 23 1.31 4.92 -5.50
C ALA A 23 0.73 3.50 -5.57
N ALA A 24 0.80 2.86 -6.74
CA ALA A 24 0.33 1.51 -6.98
C ALA A 24 1.19 0.46 -6.26
N VAL A 25 2.51 0.63 -6.28
CA VAL A 25 3.42 -0.26 -5.54
C VAL A 25 3.19 -0.14 -4.04
N ALA A 26 3.08 1.10 -3.52
CA ALA A 26 2.76 1.35 -2.13
C ALA A 26 1.42 0.70 -1.73
N GLU A 27 0.38 0.90 -2.53
CA GLU A 27 -0.95 0.33 -2.27
C GLU A 27 -0.93 -1.20 -2.30
N ALA A 28 -0.17 -1.81 -3.21
CA ALA A 28 -0.03 -3.27 -3.29
C ALA A 28 0.69 -3.85 -2.05
N ARG A 29 1.79 -3.22 -1.62
CA ARG A 29 2.53 -3.66 -0.43
C ARG A 29 1.69 -3.51 0.83
N TRP A 30 1.14 -2.33 1.09
CA TRP A 30 0.32 -2.11 2.29
C TRP A 30 -0.99 -2.88 2.26
N GLY A 31 -1.59 -3.08 1.09
CA GLY A 31 -2.75 -3.96 0.93
C GLY A 31 -2.43 -5.40 1.35
N ALA A 32 -1.29 -5.94 0.90
CA ALA A 32 -0.83 -7.27 1.31
C ALA A 32 -0.53 -7.34 2.81
N VAL A 33 0.15 -6.34 3.38
CA VAL A 33 0.42 -6.22 4.82
C VAL A 33 -0.88 -6.22 5.63
N SER A 34 -1.89 -5.45 5.23
CA SER A 34 -3.19 -5.44 5.92
C SER A 34 -3.87 -6.82 5.91
N VAL A 35 -3.83 -7.55 4.78
CA VAL A 35 -4.41 -8.90 4.72
C VAL A 35 -3.59 -9.89 5.55
N TRP A 36 -2.26 -9.79 5.54
CA TRP A 36 -1.40 -10.60 6.39
C TRP A 36 -1.73 -10.39 7.88
N PHE A 37 -1.93 -9.15 8.32
CA PHE A 37 -2.42 -8.87 9.67
C PHE A 37 -3.80 -9.46 9.96
N MET A 38 -4.71 -9.55 8.98
CA MET A 38 -6.01 -10.22 9.18
C MET A 38 -5.85 -11.72 9.38
N ASP A 39 -4.86 -12.36 8.75
CA ASP A 39 -4.56 -13.78 8.95
C ASP A 39 -3.98 -14.08 10.34
N GLY A 40 -3.45 -13.05 11.02
CA GLY A 40 -2.86 -13.18 12.34
C GLY A 40 -1.42 -13.66 12.26
N PRO A 41 -0.44 -12.77 11.97
CA PRO A 41 0.97 -13.12 12.05
C PRO A 41 1.29 -13.64 13.45
N LYS A 42 2.23 -14.59 13.51
CA LYS A 42 2.70 -15.10 14.80
C LYS A 42 3.42 -13.99 15.57
N PRO A 43 3.38 -14.00 16.91
CA PRO A 43 4.04 -12.94 17.69
C PRO A 43 5.54 -12.80 17.43
N ASP A 44 6.24 -13.88 17.09
CA ASP A 44 7.67 -13.89 16.77
C ASP A 44 7.99 -13.38 15.35
N GLU A 45 6.98 -13.15 14.52
CA GLU A 45 7.13 -12.55 13.19
C GLU A 45 7.14 -11.02 13.24
N LEU A 46 6.84 -10.39 14.38
CA LEU A 46 6.75 -8.92 14.53
C LEU A 46 7.77 -8.38 15.53
N SER A 47 8.43 -7.28 15.16
CA SER A 47 9.37 -6.54 16.01
C SER A 47 8.64 -5.65 17.04
N ASN A 48 7.37 -5.32 16.78
CA ASN A 48 6.52 -4.50 17.64
C ASN A 48 5.24 -5.27 18.00
N SER A 49 4.47 -4.77 18.99
CA SER A 49 3.17 -5.36 19.26
C SER A 49 2.26 -5.27 18.02
N ARG A 50 1.36 -6.24 17.85
CA ARG A 50 0.45 -6.28 16.69
C ARG A 50 -0.38 -5.01 16.55
N GLU A 51 -0.82 -4.44 17.67
CA GLU A 51 -1.59 -3.20 17.71
C GLU A 51 -0.75 -2.01 17.21
N GLN A 52 0.46 -1.83 17.76
CA GLN A 52 1.36 -0.75 17.34
C GLN A 52 1.74 -0.85 15.86
N ALA A 53 2.03 -2.07 15.39
CA ALA A 53 2.39 -2.32 14.01
C ALA A 53 1.23 -2.06 13.04
N TRP A 54 0.01 -2.48 13.41
CA TRP A 54 -1.20 -2.22 12.63
C TRP A 54 -1.50 -0.73 12.52
N ASP A 55 -1.51 -0.01 13.65
CA ASP A 55 -1.84 1.42 13.67
C ASP A 55 -0.81 2.25 12.88
N ALA A 56 0.48 1.98 13.07
CA ALA A 56 1.54 2.64 12.32
C ALA A 56 1.45 2.34 10.82
N ALA A 57 1.20 1.08 10.43
CA ALA A 57 1.04 0.70 9.03
C ALA A 57 -0.16 1.39 8.39
N ASP A 58 -1.31 1.47 9.08
CA ASP A 58 -2.48 2.17 8.55
C ASP A 58 -2.24 3.68 8.41
N MET A 59 -1.64 4.33 9.41
CA MET A 59 -1.28 5.75 9.33
C MET A 59 -0.36 6.06 8.14
N VAL A 60 0.69 5.26 7.95
CA VAL A 60 1.64 5.45 6.84
C VAL A 60 0.98 5.14 5.49
N ARG A 61 0.13 4.12 5.40
CA ARG A 61 -0.64 3.83 4.19
C ARG A 61 -1.55 4.99 3.82
N GLN A 62 -2.28 5.57 4.79
CA GLN A 62 -3.13 6.74 4.55
C GLN A 62 -2.31 7.96 4.11
N HIS A 63 -1.17 8.20 4.76
CA HIS A 63 -0.23 9.26 4.39
C HIS A 63 0.28 9.09 2.95
N GLN A 64 0.70 7.88 2.57
CA GLN A 64 1.15 7.60 1.21
C GLN A 64 0.02 7.73 0.18
N ARG A 65 -1.19 7.26 0.48
CA ARG A 65 -2.35 7.46 -0.41
C ARG A 65 -2.62 8.93 -0.70
N TYR A 66 -2.52 9.79 0.32
CA TYR A 66 -2.69 11.22 0.16
C TYR A 66 -1.56 11.85 -0.68
N HIS A 67 -0.30 11.69 -0.27
CA HIS A 67 0.84 12.38 -0.88
C HIS A 67 1.21 11.81 -2.27
N LEU A 68 1.05 10.51 -2.49
CA LEU A 68 1.22 9.87 -3.81
C LEU A 68 -0.03 9.98 -4.69
N ARG A 69 -1.07 10.70 -4.22
CA ARG A 69 -2.32 10.96 -4.94
C ARG A 69 -3.02 9.68 -5.40
N TRP A 70 -2.99 8.63 -4.60
CA TRP A 70 -3.74 7.41 -4.89
C TRP A 70 -5.22 7.74 -5.12
N PRO A 71 -5.85 7.29 -6.22
CA PRO A 71 -7.22 7.69 -6.51
C PRO A 71 -8.20 7.11 -5.49
N ARG A 72 -9.22 7.90 -5.14
CA ARG A 72 -10.31 7.50 -4.25
C ARG A 72 -11.62 7.37 -5.04
N ALA A 73 -12.44 6.40 -4.65
CA ALA A 73 -13.74 6.17 -5.27
C ALA A 73 -14.59 7.45 -5.34
N GLY A 74 -15.26 7.65 -6.46
CA GLY A 74 -16.11 8.81 -6.71
C GLY A 74 -15.36 10.13 -6.92
N GLY A 75 -14.06 10.10 -7.22
CA GLY A 75 -13.25 11.29 -7.51
C GLY A 75 -13.01 12.18 -6.27
N LYS A 76 -13.31 11.68 -5.08
CA LYS A 76 -13.10 12.41 -3.82
C LYS A 76 -11.60 12.54 -3.53
N GLN A 77 -11.23 13.57 -2.78
CA GLN A 77 -9.88 13.66 -2.23
C GLN A 77 -9.76 12.76 -0.99
N TRP A 78 -8.55 12.30 -0.69
CA TRP A 78 -8.26 11.71 0.62
C TRP A 78 -8.31 12.81 1.70
N PRO A 79 -8.83 12.51 2.90
CA PRO A 79 -8.68 13.43 4.02
C PRO A 79 -7.21 13.64 4.35
N ALA A 80 -6.88 14.74 5.03
CA ALA A 80 -5.54 14.96 5.56
C ALA A 80 -5.14 13.76 6.46
N PRO A 81 -3.97 13.14 6.23
CA PRO A 81 -3.51 12.01 7.03
C PRO A 81 -3.30 12.39 8.49
N ALA A 82 -3.69 11.54 9.43
CA ALA A 82 -3.44 11.76 10.86
C ALA A 82 -1.94 11.94 11.16
N LEU A 83 -1.07 11.25 10.41
CA LEU A 83 0.38 11.34 10.53
C LEU A 83 0.93 12.77 10.36
N ASP A 84 0.28 13.61 9.55
CA ASP A 84 0.69 15.01 9.33
C ASP A 84 0.34 15.93 10.51
N GLY A 85 -0.55 15.51 11.40
CA GLY A 85 -0.95 16.26 12.59
C GLY A 85 -0.20 15.88 13.86
N LEU A 86 0.68 14.88 13.81
CA LEU A 86 1.48 14.45 14.96
C LEU A 86 2.66 15.40 15.21
N ASP A 87 3.10 15.47 16.47
CA ASP A 87 4.38 16.09 16.78
C ASP A 87 5.54 15.30 16.13
N PRO A 88 6.72 15.92 15.92
CA PRO A 88 7.83 15.29 15.19
C PRO A 88 8.31 13.97 15.79
N VAL A 89 8.28 13.82 17.12
CA VAL A 89 8.76 12.61 17.80
C VAL A 89 7.77 11.47 17.58
N SER A 90 6.48 11.73 17.77
CA SER A 90 5.42 10.74 17.52
C SER A 90 5.36 10.32 16.06
N ARG A 91 5.53 11.28 15.13
CA ARG A 91 5.62 11.00 13.69
C ARG A 91 6.80 10.08 13.37
N GLN A 92 7.99 10.40 13.86
CA GLN A 92 9.19 9.59 13.65
C GLN A 92 9.03 8.17 14.22
N ALA A 93 8.40 8.04 15.39
CA ALA A 93 8.12 6.74 16.00
C ALA A 93 7.17 5.91 15.13
N ALA A 94 6.07 6.49 14.64
CA ALA A 94 5.12 5.81 13.76
C ALA A 94 5.77 5.39 12.42
N GLU A 95 6.54 6.28 11.79
CA GLU A 95 7.26 5.97 10.55
C GLU A 95 8.28 4.84 10.75
N ARG A 96 8.99 4.82 11.89
CA ARG A 96 9.92 3.76 12.25
C ARG A 96 9.21 2.41 12.43
N ILE A 97 8.13 2.36 13.21
CA ILE A 97 7.35 1.13 13.44
C ILE A 97 6.79 0.59 12.11
N ALA A 98 6.29 1.47 11.23
CA ALA A 98 5.80 1.07 9.92
C ALA A 98 6.92 0.50 9.03
N ALA A 99 8.12 1.08 9.07
CA ALA A 99 9.29 0.57 8.35
C ALA A 99 9.74 -0.81 8.88
N GLU A 100 9.79 -0.96 10.21
CA GLU A 100 10.07 -2.25 10.87
C GLU A 100 9.00 -3.30 10.47
N THR A 101 7.73 -2.91 10.43
CA THR A 101 6.61 -3.78 10.01
C THR A 101 6.75 -4.25 8.56
N LEU A 102 7.18 -3.39 7.64
CA LEU A 102 7.48 -3.79 6.26
C LEU A 102 8.65 -4.78 6.20
N ALA A 103 9.70 -4.55 6.97
CA ALA A 103 10.86 -5.44 7.02
C ALA A 103 10.51 -6.82 7.61
N ASP A 104 9.64 -6.86 8.62
CA ASP A 104 9.11 -8.08 9.21
C ASP A 104 8.25 -8.86 8.20
N TRP A 105 7.36 -8.17 7.50
CA TRP A 105 6.57 -8.74 6.42
C TRP A 105 7.43 -9.31 5.28
N GLU A 106 8.49 -8.60 4.90
CA GLU A 106 9.45 -9.08 3.89
C GLU A 106 10.22 -10.31 4.38
N ARG A 107 10.63 -10.34 5.64
CA ARG A 107 11.29 -11.49 6.28
C ARG A 107 10.38 -12.72 6.32
N ALA A 108 9.07 -12.51 6.49
CA ALA A 108 8.06 -13.56 6.40
C ALA A 108 7.80 -14.05 4.96
N GLY A 109 8.51 -13.52 3.97
CA GLY A 109 8.40 -13.92 2.56
C GLY A 109 7.32 -13.17 1.78
N CYS A 110 6.98 -11.95 2.20
CA CYS A 110 5.95 -11.10 1.58
C CYS A 110 4.58 -11.80 1.45
N PRO A 111 4.03 -12.42 2.51
CA PRO A 111 2.77 -13.11 2.45
C PRO A 111 1.66 -12.21 1.87
N ARG A 112 0.75 -12.82 1.11
CA ARG A 112 -0.36 -12.16 0.40
C ARG A 112 0.02 -11.23 -0.75
N LEU A 113 1.30 -10.98 -1.02
CA LEU A 113 1.72 -10.37 -2.27
C LEU A 113 1.89 -11.44 -3.36
N SER A 114 0.89 -11.53 -4.22
CA SER A 114 0.87 -12.42 -5.38
C SER A 114 0.54 -11.65 -6.66
N ALA A 115 0.79 -12.27 -7.81
CA ALA A 115 0.35 -11.74 -9.10
C ALA A 115 -1.17 -11.44 -9.13
N HIS A 116 -1.98 -12.20 -8.37
CA HIS A 116 -3.41 -11.92 -8.24
C HIS A 116 -3.68 -10.60 -7.50
N SER A 117 -3.06 -10.38 -6.34
CA SER A 117 -3.20 -9.12 -5.60
C SER A 117 -2.67 -7.91 -6.37
N ILE A 118 -1.56 -8.08 -7.10
CA ILE A 118 -0.98 -7.04 -7.98
C ILE A 118 -1.97 -6.69 -9.10
N LYS A 119 -2.56 -7.71 -9.74
CA LYS A 119 -3.61 -7.50 -10.74
C LYS A 119 -4.80 -6.73 -10.15
N GLN A 120 -5.26 -7.06 -8.94
CA GLN A 120 -6.39 -6.38 -8.31
C GLN A 120 -6.13 -4.88 -8.11
N VAL A 121 -4.93 -4.50 -7.68
CA VAL A 121 -4.53 -3.09 -7.54
C VAL A 121 -4.58 -2.37 -8.91
N PHE A 122 -4.04 -3.01 -9.95
CA PHE A 122 -4.09 -2.46 -11.30
C PHE A 122 -5.51 -2.35 -11.85
N GLN A 123 -6.36 -3.36 -11.59
CA GLN A 123 -7.78 -3.31 -11.95
C GLN A 123 -8.51 -2.17 -11.24
N CYS A 124 -8.18 -1.92 -9.98
CA CYS A 124 -8.70 -0.76 -9.26
C CYS A 124 -8.33 0.54 -9.98
N LEU A 125 -7.07 0.72 -10.37
CA LEU A 125 -6.63 1.88 -11.17
C LEU A 125 -7.43 2.05 -12.47
N LEU A 126 -7.68 0.95 -13.19
CA LEU A 126 -8.48 0.95 -14.41
C LEU A 126 -9.93 1.38 -14.21
N THR A 127 -10.46 1.43 -12.99
CA THR A 127 -11.80 1.97 -12.74
C THR A 127 -11.84 3.49 -12.62
N PHE A 128 -10.68 4.16 -12.51
CA PHE A 128 -10.63 5.61 -12.30
C PHE A 128 -10.52 6.39 -13.63
N PRO A 129 -11.40 7.37 -13.88
CA PRO A 129 -11.40 8.14 -15.12
C PRO A 129 -10.07 8.82 -15.46
N PRO A 130 -9.32 9.44 -14.52
CA PRO A 130 -8.03 10.07 -14.83
C PRO A 130 -6.99 9.09 -15.37
N PHE A 131 -7.03 7.82 -14.94
CA PHE A 131 -6.13 6.79 -15.42
C PHE A 131 -6.56 6.26 -16.81
N ARG A 132 -7.87 6.10 -17.02
CA ARG A 132 -8.43 5.67 -18.32
C ARG A 132 -8.21 6.69 -19.43
N ALA A 133 -8.37 7.98 -19.14
CA ALA A 133 -8.25 9.05 -20.14
C ALA A 133 -6.82 9.22 -20.67
N ALA A 134 -5.82 8.70 -19.97
CA ALA A 134 -4.42 8.72 -20.38
C ALA A 134 -4.02 7.50 -21.24
N ALA A 135 -4.93 6.54 -21.50
CA ALA A 135 -4.68 5.30 -22.22
C ALA A 135 -5.03 5.37 -23.70
#